data_AF-A0A1N6T795-F1
#
_entry.id   AF-A0A1N6T795-F1
#
_cell.length_a   1.000
_cell.length_b   1.000
_cell.length_c   1.000
_cell.angle_alpha   90.00
_cell.angle_beta   90.00
_cell.angle_gamma   90.00
#
_symmetry.space_group_name_H-M   'P 1'
#
loop_
_entity.id
_entity.type
_entity.pdbx_description
1 polymer ?
#
loop_
_entity_poly.entity_id
_entity_poly.type
_entity_poly.pdbx_seq_one_letter_code
_entity_poly.pdbx_strand_id
1 'polypeptide(L)'
;MAFSYHPETLLERDSSRSIAEARFPGGFSVPEEALTIETAGTVFSPRIISLTKTYGKDLQLSQTTLLSQALRATLIPLAEERSQRARELASGHAKGGEPLRETHVAYAPLCEPRGRAGSLAVTGAAVVLPRGLAPAEEEELRQILDSAAQGERGIVLTLGRLGLFGLKPLPAGEIFLSSGGGSDRIDGISEFDEPEDFTGPSQVWDSITPVVMDRRQRNRQVDADEWARKQVSLLCTKIGLPEPEQVLVDSVPFHPGSLAVKRFPPIRLKDGSSRRMVHVRCVFRRMVQGPLLLGSGRFRGYGLCKPRK
;
A
#
# COMPACT_ATOMS: atom_id res chain seq x y z
N MET A 1 -6.51 72.48 -0.45
CA MET A 1 -7.42 72.14 -1.56
C MET A 1 -7.87 70.70 -1.37
N ALA A 2 -9.18 70.48 -1.43
CA ALA A 2 -9.88 69.27 -1.00
C ALA A 2 -9.98 68.19 -2.10
N PHE A 3 -10.75 67.14 -1.76
CA PHE A 3 -11.20 65.95 -2.51
C PHE A 3 -10.32 64.69 -2.32
N SER A 4 -10.59 63.79 -1.36
CA SER A 4 -11.73 62.86 -1.13
C SER A 4 -11.64 61.56 -1.92
N TYR A 5 -11.58 60.41 -1.23
CA TYR A 5 -12.17 59.15 -1.72
C TYR A 5 -12.51 58.22 -0.53
N HIS A 6 -13.72 57.63 -0.62
CA HIS A 6 -14.38 56.75 0.35
C HIS A 6 -13.88 55.29 0.26
N PRO A 7 -14.21 54.43 1.26
CA PRO A 7 -13.70 53.07 1.44
C PRO A 7 -14.66 51.97 0.92
N GLU A 8 -14.21 50.71 1.12
CA GLU A 8 -14.92 49.41 1.00
C GLU A 8 -14.96 48.72 -0.37
N THR A 9 -14.37 47.52 -0.49
CA THR A 9 -15.10 46.24 -0.31
C THR A 9 -14.15 45.03 -0.40
N LEU A 10 -14.33 44.08 0.53
CA LEU A 10 -13.86 42.69 0.47
C LEU A 10 -14.51 41.97 -0.72
N LEU A 11 -13.75 41.11 -1.42
CA LEU A 11 -14.28 39.95 -2.16
C LEU A 11 -13.15 38.94 -2.47
N GLU A 12 -13.26 37.79 -1.81
CA GLU A 12 -13.02 36.41 -2.26
C GLU A 12 -11.84 36.12 -3.22
N ARG A 13 -10.86 35.37 -2.71
CA ARG A 13 -9.87 34.65 -3.53
C ARG A 13 -10.48 33.35 -4.05
N ASP A 14 -10.99 33.39 -5.27
CA ASP A 14 -11.32 32.18 -6.04
C ASP A 14 -10.02 31.51 -6.51
N SER A 15 -9.92 30.22 -6.19
CA SER A 15 -8.74 29.36 -6.38
C SER A 15 -8.96 28.49 -7.59
N SER A 16 -8.90 29.09 -8.77
CA SER A 16 -9.09 28.39 -10.05
C SER A 16 -8.16 28.98 -11.12
N ARG A 17 -6.84 28.77 -10.94
CA ARG A 17 -5.88 28.97 -12.02
C ARG A 17 -5.78 27.72 -12.89
N SER A 18 -6.58 27.74 -13.94
CA SER A 18 -6.43 26.92 -15.15
C SER A 18 -5.02 27.08 -15.73
N ILE A 19 -4.29 25.98 -15.87
CA ILE A 19 -3.08 25.91 -16.68
C ILE A 19 -3.53 25.65 -18.12
N ALA A 20 -3.88 26.71 -18.83
CA ALA A 20 -4.09 26.65 -20.26
C ALA A 20 -3.70 28.01 -20.85
N GLU A 21 -2.44 28.17 -21.23
CA GLU A 21 -2.02 29.01 -22.36
C GLU A 21 -0.50 28.91 -22.55
N ALA A 22 -0.05 27.81 -23.16
CA ALA A 22 1.22 27.78 -23.87
C ALA A 22 0.90 27.57 -25.36
N ARG A 23 0.88 28.68 -26.13
CA ARG A 23 0.69 28.64 -27.58
C ARG A 23 2.02 28.30 -28.26
N PHE A 24 2.09 27.13 -28.91
CA PHE A 24 3.15 26.82 -29.89
C PHE A 24 2.74 27.33 -31.28
N PRO A 25 3.67 27.84 -32.10
CA PRO A 25 3.36 28.34 -33.43
C PRO A 25 3.20 27.18 -34.41
N GLY A 26 1.96 26.95 -34.88
CA GLY A 26 1.68 25.98 -35.94
C GLY A 26 0.36 25.24 -35.77
N GLY A 27 -0.77 25.97 -35.78
CA GLY A 27 -2.10 25.61 -36.31
C GLY A 27 -2.72 24.21 -36.16
N PHE A 28 -2.15 23.29 -35.38
CA PHE A 28 -2.74 22.00 -35.08
C PHE A 28 -3.45 22.10 -33.74
N SER A 29 -4.78 22.27 -33.78
CA SER A 29 -5.63 21.98 -32.64
C SER A 29 -5.55 20.47 -32.39
N VAL A 30 -4.89 20.07 -31.31
CA VAL A 30 -5.10 18.72 -30.75
C VAL A 30 -6.57 18.70 -30.32
N PRO A 31 -7.40 17.77 -30.80
CA PRO A 31 -8.75 17.63 -30.29
C PRO A 31 -8.68 17.51 -28.76
N GLU A 32 -9.48 18.32 -28.06
CA GLU A 32 -9.70 18.26 -26.63
C GLU A 32 -10.53 17.01 -26.26
N GLU A 33 -10.23 15.87 -26.86
CA GLU A 33 -10.40 14.60 -26.19
C GLU A 33 -9.23 14.53 -25.22
N ALA A 34 -9.46 15.07 -24.02
CA ALA A 34 -8.78 14.57 -22.84
C ALA A 34 -8.92 13.05 -22.91
N LEU A 35 -7.86 12.37 -23.35
CA LEU A 35 -7.64 10.97 -23.06
C LEU A 35 -7.61 10.91 -21.54
N THR A 36 -8.79 10.76 -20.93
CA THR A 36 -8.94 10.07 -19.67
C THR A 36 -8.33 8.71 -19.93
N ILE A 37 -7.02 8.60 -19.76
CA ILE A 37 -6.36 7.33 -19.63
C ILE A 37 -7.06 6.71 -18.43
N GLU A 38 -8.01 5.81 -18.69
CA GLU A 38 -8.71 5.08 -17.64
C GLU A 38 -7.65 4.31 -16.86
N THR A 39 -7.18 4.91 -15.76
CA THR A 39 -6.23 4.27 -14.87
C THR A 39 -6.96 3.11 -14.20
N ALA A 40 -6.56 1.89 -14.52
CA ALA A 40 -7.17 0.72 -13.92
C ALA A 40 -6.81 0.65 -12.43
N GLY A 41 -7.81 0.64 -11.56
CA GLY A 41 -7.61 0.46 -10.12
C GLY A 41 -7.68 -1.00 -9.70
N THR A 42 -7.06 -1.33 -8.56
CA THR A 42 -7.24 -2.64 -7.91
C THR A 42 -8.55 -2.71 -7.12
N VAL A 43 -8.91 -3.89 -6.61
CA VAL A 43 -9.98 -4.07 -5.59
C VAL A 43 -9.73 -3.30 -4.29
N PHE A 44 -8.55 -2.70 -4.11
CA PHE A 44 -8.21 -1.88 -2.95
C PHE A 44 -8.33 -0.39 -3.27
N SER A 45 -8.74 0.38 -2.26
CA SER A 45 -8.82 1.83 -2.32
C SER A 45 -7.42 2.45 -2.36
N PRO A 46 -7.19 3.49 -3.19
CA PRO A 46 -5.95 4.25 -3.15
C PRO A 46 -5.84 5.09 -1.86
N ARG A 47 -6.94 5.30 -1.12
CA ARG A 47 -6.97 6.04 0.14
C ARG A 47 -6.59 5.14 1.32
N ILE A 48 -5.36 4.65 1.31
CA ILE A 48 -4.83 3.84 2.40
C ILE A 48 -4.73 4.67 3.68
N ILE A 49 -4.90 4.03 4.84
CA ILE A 49 -4.69 4.68 6.14
C ILE A 49 -3.28 4.36 6.60
N SER A 50 -2.40 5.37 6.53
CA SER A 50 -1.00 5.23 6.90
C SER A 50 -0.80 5.45 8.40
N LEU A 51 -0.09 4.52 9.03
CA LEU A 51 0.26 4.53 10.45
C LEU A 51 1.79 4.57 10.57
N THR A 52 2.34 5.64 11.13
CA THR A 52 3.78 5.80 11.32
C THR A 52 4.23 5.24 12.66
N LYS A 53 5.41 4.61 12.65
CA LYS A 53 6.09 4.14 13.85
C LYS A 53 6.43 5.32 14.77
N THR A 54 6.01 5.25 16.03
CA THR A 54 6.36 6.22 17.07
C THR A 54 7.47 5.73 18.00
N TYR A 55 7.50 4.43 18.31
CA TYR A 55 8.54 3.80 19.12
C TYR A 55 8.62 2.29 18.87
N GLY A 56 9.63 1.66 19.47
CA GLY A 56 9.89 0.22 19.34
C GLY A 56 11.12 -0.08 18.49
N LYS A 57 11.51 -1.36 18.43
CA LYS A 57 12.68 -1.79 17.63
C LYS A 57 12.45 -1.55 16.14
N ASP A 58 13.53 -1.33 15.39
CA ASP A 58 13.47 -1.31 13.93
C ASP A 58 13.13 -2.70 13.40
N LEU A 59 12.25 -2.75 12.41
CA LEU A 59 11.83 -4.00 11.77
C LEU A 59 12.43 -4.10 10.37
N GLN A 60 12.93 -5.29 10.05
CA GLN A 60 13.29 -5.65 8.69
C GLN A 60 12.04 -6.00 7.88
N LEU A 61 12.11 -5.86 6.55
CA LEU A 61 11.00 -6.19 5.66
C LEU A 61 10.52 -7.65 5.80
N SER A 62 11.42 -8.59 6.14
CA SER A 62 11.08 -9.99 6.43
C SER A 62 10.15 -10.17 7.64
N GLN A 63 10.03 -9.17 8.51
CA GLN A 63 9.20 -9.18 9.71
C GLN A 63 7.81 -8.56 9.47
N THR A 64 7.47 -8.24 8.22
CA THR A 64 6.19 -7.65 7.83
C THR A 64 4.96 -8.45 8.30
N THR A 65 5.04 -9.78 8.32
CA THR A 65 3.94 -10.63 8.78
C THR A 65 3.67 -10.50 10.26
N LEU A 66 4.72 -10.27 11.07
CA LEU A 66 4.63 -10.07 12.50
C LEU A 66 3.92 -8.74 12.79
N LEU A 67 4.32 -7.67 12.09
CA LEU A 67 3.66 -6.37 12.14
C LEU A 67 2.19 -6.46 11.71
N SER A 68 1.93 -7.06 10.55
CA SER A 68 0.58 -7.19 9.97
C SER A 68 -0.34 -8.02 10.85
N GLN A 69 0.17 -9.12 11.41
CA GLN A 69 -0.60 -9.97 12.32
C GLN A 69 -0.91 -9.27 13.64
N ALA A 70 0.06 -8.56 14.22
CA ALA A 70 -0.15 -7.82 15.46
C ALA A 70 -1.16 -6.69 15.26
N LEU A 71 -1.03 -5.89 14.20
CA LEU A 71 -1.99 -4.84 13.87
C LEU A 71 -3.40 -5.39 13.67
N ARG A 72 -3.54 -6.46 12.88
CA ARG A 72 -4.82 -7.15 12.71
C ARG A 72 -5.40 -7.65 14.04
N ALA A 73 -4.58 -8.28 14.88
CA ALA A 73 -5.02 -8.79 16.18
C ALA A 73 -5.47 -7.67 17.13
N THR A 74 -4.86 -6.49 17.04
CA THR A 74 -5.26 -5.30 17.80
C THR A 74 -6.58 -4.71 17.27
N LEU A 75 -6.80 -4.67 15.96
CA LEU A 75 -8.00 -4.04 15.39
C LEU A 75 -9.27 -4.89 15.48
N ILE A 76 -9.17 -6.22 15.48
CA ILE A 76 -10.36 -7.09 15.48
C ILE A 76 -11.27 -6.87 16.69
N PRO A 77 -10.77 -6.86 17.94
CA PRO A 77 -11.62 -6.61 19.11
C PRO A 77 -12.29 -5.23 19.07
N LEU A 78 -11.54 -4.20 18.67
CA LEU A 78 -12.06 -2.83 18.55
C LEU A 78 -13.15 -2.73 17.47
N ALA A 79 -12.97 -3.45 16.37
CA ALA A 79 -13.97 -3.51 15.31
C ALA A 79 -15.22 -4.29 15.75
N GLU A 80 -15.06 -5.35 16.53
CA GLU A 80 -16.16 -6.12 17.13
C GLU A 80 -17.00 -5.31 18.12
N GLU A 81 -16.37 -4.41 18.88
CA GLU A 81 -17.08 -3.48 19.76
C GLU A 81 -17.92 -2.44 19.00
N ARG A 82 -17.55 -2.11 17.75
CA ARG A 82 -18.31 -1.16 16.93
C ARG A 82 -19.46 -1.82 16.20
N SER A 83 -19.18 -2.85 15.40
CA SER A 83 -20.22 -3.59 14.69
C SER A 83 -19.75 -4.95 14.21
N GLN A 84 -20.71 -5.84 13.98
CA GLN A 84 -20.42 -7.13 13.32
C GLN A 84 -19.78 -6.91 11.95
N ARG A 85 -20.20 -5.90 11.19
CA ARG A 85 -19.67 -5.63 9.85
C ARG A 85 -18.20 -5.18 9.90
N ALA A 86 -17.85 -4.27 10.80
CA ALA A 86 -16.47 -3.83 10.99
C ALA A 86 -15.56 -5.00 11.38
N ARG A 87 -16.00 -5.89 12.28
CA ARG A 87 -15.27 -7.12 12.63
C ARG A 87 -15.03 -8.01 11.41
N GLU A 88 -16.06 -8.22 10.59
CA GLU A 88 -15.95 -9.06 9.39
C GLU A 88 -14.92 -8.48 8.42
N LEU A 89 -14.96 -7.16 8.18
CA LEU A 89 -14.01 -6.44 7.33
C LEU A 89 -12.58 -6.45 7.89
N ALA A 90 -12.37 -6.25 9.19
CA ALA A 90 -11.05 -6.28 9.81
C ALA A 90 -10.46 -7.71 9.87
N SER A 91 -11.30 -8.71 10.13
CA SER A 91 -10.86 -10.09 10.25
C SER A 91 -10.78 -10.81 8.90
N GLY A 92 -11.56 -10.42 7.91
CA GLY A 92 -11.73 -11.20 6.68
C GLY A 92 -12.52 -12.51 6.87
N HIS A 93 -13.29 -12.63 7.96
CA HIS A 93 -14.13 -13.79 8.24
C HIS A 93 -15.54 -13.32 8.58
N ALA A 94 -16.54 -14.00 8.05
CA ALA A 94 -17.94 -13.78 8.40
C ALA A 94 -18.23 -14.25 9.83
N LYS A 95 -19.43 -13.94 10.35
CA LYS A 95 -19.88 -14.32 11.69
C LYS A 95 -19.68 -15.79 12.04
N GLY A 96 -19.85 -16.71 11.09
CA GLY A 96 -19.66 -18.16 11.31
C GLY A 96 -18.19 -18.61 11.33
N GLY A 97 -17.24 -17.70 11.11
CA GLY A 97 -15.81 -17.97 11.06
C GLY A 97 -15.31 -18.43 9.69
N GLU A 98 -16.17 -18.54 8.68
CA GLU A 98 -15.78 -18.78 7.30
C GLU A 98 -15.08 -17.56 6.69
N PRO A 99 -14.11 -17.76 5.78
CA PRO A 99 -13.48 -16.65 5.08
C PRO A 99 -14.50 -15.85 4.26
N LEU A 100 -14.37 -14.52 4.30
CA LEU A 100 -15.15 -13.65 3.43
C LEU A 100 -14.83 -13.91 1.95
N ARG A 101 -15.88 -13.90 1.12
CA ARG A 101 -15.75 -13.99 -0.34
C ARG A 101 -15.40 -12.66 -0.98
N GLU A 102 -15.86 -11.57 -0.37
CA GLU A 102 -15.54 -10.21 -0.79
C GLU A 102 -14.14 -9.78 -0.32
N THR A 103 -13.66 -8.69 -0.90
CA THR A 103 -12.41 -8.05 -0.46
C THR A 103 -12.62 -7.42 0.91
N HIS A 104 -11.66 -7.63 1.80
CA HIS A 104 -11.66 -7.11 3.16
C HIS A 104 -10.35 -6.35 3.43
N VAL A 105 -10.20 -5.84 4.65
CA VAL A 105 -9.03 -5.03 5.02
C VAL A 105 -7.74 -5.82 4.86
N ALA A 106 -6.76 -5.22 4.19
CA ALA A 106 -5.40 -5.72 4.14
C ALA A 106 -4.47 -4.90 5.05
N TYR A 107 -3.50 -5.59 5.63
CA TYR A 107 -2.47 -5.00 6.48
C TYR A 107 -1.14 -5.10 5.77
N ALA A 108 -0.49 -3.97 5.52
CA ALA A 108 0.72 -3.87 4.74
C ALA A 108 1.81 -3.08 5.49
N PRO A 109 3.10 -3.38 5.28
CA PRO A 109 4.16 -2.54 5.82
C PRO A 109 4.24 -1.23 5.03
N LEU A 110 4.55 -0.13 5.71
CA LEU A 110 5.14 1.04 5.08
C LEU A 110 6.65 0.96 5.25
N CYS A 111 7.39 1.26 4.19
CA CYS A 111 8.83 1.11 4.19
C CYS A 111 9.52 2.13 3.30
N GLU A 112 10.72 2.51 3.73
CA GLU A 112 11.59 3.48 3.07
C GLU A 112 13.00 2.91 2.90
N PRO A 113 13.74 3.33 1.86
CA PRO A 113 15.16 3.05 1.74
C PRO A 113 15.94 3.57 2.96
N ARG A 114 16.80 2.74 3.55
CA ARG A 114 17.72 3.15 4.61
C ARG A 114 19.16 2.77 4.30
N GLY A 115 20.06 3.67 4.70
CA GLY A 115 21.51 3.52 4.57
C GLY A 115 22.01 3.57 3.12
N ARG A 116 23.33 3.49 2.94
CA ARG A 116 23.98 3.61 1.62
C ARG A 116 23.60 2.51 0.63
N ALA A 117 23.23 1.32 1.13
CA ALA A 117 22.78 0.21 0.30
C ALA A 117 21.29 0.29 -0.08
N GLY A 118 20.56 1.28 0.43
CA GLY A 118 19.14 1.51 0.13
C GLY A 118 18.22 0.36 0.54
N SER A 119 18.55 -0.38 1.60
CA SER A 119 17.71 -1.50 2.06
C SER A 119 16.40 -1.00 2.65
N LEU A 120 15.28 -1.62 2.29
CA LEU A 120 13.96 -1.23 2.76
C LEU A 120 13.80 -1.56 4.24
N ALA A 121 13.61 -0.52 5.05
CA ALA A 121 13.30 -0.62 6.46
C ALA A 121 11.83 -0.28 6.70
N VAL A 122 11.19 -0.97 7.64
CA VAL A 122 9.78 -0.71 7.97
C VAL A 122 9.69 0.55 8.82
N THR A 123 8.98 1.56 8.32
CA THR A 123 8.75 2.86 8.98
C THR A 123 7.34 2.95 9.57
N GLY A 124 6.45 2.03 9.23
CA GLY A 124 5.09 2.02 9.71
C GLY A 124 4.27 0.85 9.15
N ALA A 125 2.95 1.01 9.18
CA ALA A 125 2.00 0.07 8.59
C ALA A 125 0.90 0.85 7.87
N ALA A 126 0.26 0.20 6.90
CA ALA A 126 -0.93 0.70 6.25
C ALA A 126 -2.10 -0.25 6.51
N VAL A 127 -3.26 0.35 6.79
CA VAL A 127 -4.55 -0.32 6.72
C VAL A 127 -5.15 0.00 5.35
N VAL A 128 -5.20 -1.01 4.50
CA VAL A 128 -5.62 -0.90 3.10
C VAL A 128 -7.07 -1.36 2.98
N LEU A 129 -7.94 -0.41 2.64
CA LEU A 129 -9.38 -0.62 2.57
C LEU A 129 -9.81 -1.20 1.22
N PRO A 130 -10.88 -2.01 1.15
CA PRO A 130 -11.54 -2.34 -0.11
C PRO A 130 -12.03 -1.09 -0.83
N ARG A 131 -11.94 -1.07 -2.18
CA ARG A 131 -12.40 0.08 -3.00
C ARG A 131 -13.91 0.27 -2.97
N GLY A 132 -14.66 -0.82 -2.81
CA GLY A 132 -16.13 -0.83 -2.89
C GLY A 132 -16.84 -0.69 -1.55
N LEU A 133 -16.17 -0.21 -0.49
CA LEU A 133 -16.83 0.04 0.80
C LEU A 133 -17.89 1.14 0.69
N ALA A 134 -18.98 1.01 1.44
CA ALA A 134 -19.90 2.11 1.62
C ALA A 134 -19.21 3.23 2.44
N PRO A 135 -19.53 4.52 2.21
CA PRO A 135 -18.92 5.63 2.95
C PRO A 135 -19.03 5.50 4.47
N ALA A 136 -20.14 4.96 4.98
CA ALA A 136 -20.34 4.72 6.40
C ALA A 136 -19.42 3.61 6.95
N GLU A 137 -19.15 2.55 6.18
CA GLU A 137 -18.22 1.48 6.58
C GLU A 137 -16.77 1.97 6.57
N GLU A 138 -16.39 2.79 5.57
CA GLU A 138 -15.07 3.42 5.54
C GLU A 138 -14.86 4.35 6.75
N GLU A 139 -15.85 5.20 7.04
CA GLU A 139 -15.79 6.12 8.17
C GLU A 139 -15.75 5.36 9.51
N GLU A 140 -16.53 4.30 9.67
CA GLU A 140 -16.49 3.46 10.87
C GLU A 140 -15.10 2.85 11.09
N LEU A 141 -14.45 2.33 10.04
CA LEU A 141 -13.08 1.81 10.12
C LEU A 141 -12.05 2.89 10.46
N ARG A 142 -12.23 4.12 9.97
CA ARG A 142 -11.38 5.27 10.34
C ARG A 142 -11.55 5.61 11.82
N GLN A 143 -12.79 5.72 12.29
CA GLN A 143 -13.09 6.01 13.69
C GLN A 143 -12.55 4.94 14.65
N ILE A 144 -12.55 3.67 14.26
CA ILE A 144 -11.90 2.60 15.03
C ILE A 144 -10.41 2.88 15.20
N LEU A 145 -9.72 3.25 14.12
CA LEU A 145 -8.28 3.55 14.14
C LEU A 145 -7.97 4.81 14.93
N ASP A 146 -8.76 5.88 14.75
CA ASP A 146 -8.61 7.12 15.49
C ASP A 146 -8.82 6.90 16.97
N SER A 147 -9.84 6.12 17.35
CA SER A 147 -10.09 5.71 18.74
C SER A 147 -8.93 4.88 19.29
N ALA A 148 -8.41 3.92 18.53
CA ALA A 148 -7.28 3.09 18.93
C ALA A 148 -5.98 3.89 19.10
N ALA A 149 -5.86 5.00 18.36
CA ALA A 149 -4.71 5.89 18.41
C ALA A 149 -4.82 6.97 19.49
N GLN A 150 -5.93 7.03 20.24
CA GLN A 150 -6.09 7.99 21.33
C GLN A 150 -5.03 7.77 22.40
N GLY A 151 -4.45 8.87 22.88
CA GLY A 151 -3.44 8.88 23.92
C GLY A 151 -2.00 8.97 23.42
N GLU A 152 -1.08 9.18 24.36
CA GLU A 152 0.31 9.48 24.04
C GLU A 152 1.02 8.35 23.29
N ARG A 153 0.70 7.09 23.64
CA ARG A 153 1.32 5.90 23.06
C ARG A 153 0.76 5.49 21.70
N GLY A 154 -0.40 6.02 21.30
CA GLY A 154 -1.08 5.60 20.07
C GLY A 154 -1.48 4.12 20.08
N ILE A 155 -1.56 3.52 18.90
CA ILE A 155 -1.85 2.09 18.73
C ILE A 155 -0.63 1.29 19.18
N VAL A 156 -0.79 0.51 20.24
CA VAL A 156 0.29 -0.33 20.79
C VAL A 156 0.18 -1.76 20.29
N LEU A 157 1.23 -2.23 19.61
CA LEU A 157 1.36 -3.59 19.14
C LEU A 157 2.34 -4.39 20.00
N THR A 158 2.00 -5.64 20.31
CA THR A 158 2.90 -6.58 20.99
C THR A 158 3.56 -7.51 19.97
N LEU A 159 4.87 -7.33 19.75
CA LEU A 159 5.65 -8.06 18.74
C LEU A 159 6.49 -9.20 19.35
N GLY A 160 5.96 -9.89 20.35
CA GLY A 160 6.64 -10.98 21.06
C GLY A 160 7.99 -10.54 21.63
N ARG A 161 9.08 -11.23 21.26
CA ARG A 161 10.45 -10.91 21.72
C ARG A 161 10.99 -9.56 21.25
N LEU A 162 10.34 -8.93 20.27
CA LEU A 162 10.72 -7.60 19.80
C LEU A 162 10.14 -6.48 20.69
N GLY A 163 9.25 -6.82 21.62
CA GLY A 163 8.67 -5.90 22.58
C GLY A 163 7.47 -5.14 22.02
N LEU A 164 7.23 -3.95 22.59
CA LEU A 164 6.14 -3.06 22.17
C LEU A 164 6.56 -2.24 20.95
N PHE A 165 5.60 -2.02 20.06
CA PHE A 165 5.75 -1.22 18.85
C PHE A 165 4.59 -0.25 18.74
N GLY A 166 4.87 1.05 18.72
CA GLY A 166 3.88 2.11 18.71
C GLY A 166 3.60 2.61 17.30
N LEU A 167 2.33 2.85 17.00
CA LEU A 167 1.84 3.39 15.73
C LEU A 167 0.90 4.57 15.97
N LYS A 168 0.97 5.59 15.11
CA LYS A 168 -0.05 6.66 15.06
C LYS A 168 -0.46 6.94 13.61
N PRO A 169 -1.73 7.29 13.34
CA PRO A 169 -2.13 7.81 12.05
C PRO A 169 -1.25 8.98 11.63
N LEU A 170 -0.82 8.99 10.38
CA LEU A 170 -0.32 10.21 9.75
C LEU A 170 -1.51 11.15 9.51
N PRO A 171 -1.48 12.38 10.02
CA PRO A 171 -2.48 13.37 9.66
C PRO A 171 -2.50 13.55 8.13
N ALA A 172 -3.69 13.64 7.55
CA ALA A 172 -3.83 13.83 6.11
C ALA A 172 -3.10 15.11 5.67
N GLY A 173 -2.14 14.98 4.75
CA GLY A 173 -1.35 16.10 4.21
C GLY A 173 -0.04 16.41 4.95
N GLU A 174 0.32 15.66 6.00
CA GLU A 174 1.64 15.80 6.65
C GLU A 174 2.69 14.86 6.07
N ILE A 175 3.79 15.44 5.56
CA ILE A 175 5.03 14.76 5.20
C ILE A 175 5.90 14.69 6.45
N PHE A 176 6.34 13.48 6.85
CA PHE A 176 7.25 13.35 7.98
C PHE A 176 8.71 13.47 7.52
N LEU A 177 9.36 14.57 7.86
CA LEU A 177 10.82 14.66 7.84
C LEU A 177 11.35 13.89 9.05
N SER A 178 11.93 12.70 8.83
CA SER A 178 12.53 11.94 9.94
C SER A 178 13.64 12.75 10.62
N SER A 179 13.37 13.21 11.84
CA SER A 179 14.35 13.88 12.69
C SER A 179 15.08 12.83 13.54
N GLY A 180 16.36 12.62 13.23
CA GLY A 180 17.34 11.93 14.08
C GLY A 180 18.12 10.85 13.33
N GLY A 181 19.44 10.92 13.17
CA GLY A 181 20.46 11.86 13.64
C GLY A 181 21.84 11.33 13.20
N GLY A 182 22.80 12.23 12.98
CA GLY A 182 24.19 11.89 12.63
C GLY A 182 24.58 12.35 11.22
N SER A 183 25.53 13.26 11.19
CA SER A 183 26.08 13.97 10.03
C SER A 183 26.57 13.07 8.90
N ASP A 184 25.92 13.18 7.75
CA ASP A 184 26.53 13.30 6.41
C ASP A 184 25.37 13.65 5.46
N ARG A 185 24.93 14.90 5.54
CA ARG A 185 24.00 15.46 4.56
C ARG A 185 24.83 15.70 3.30
N ILE A 186 24.73 14.78 2.34
CA ILE A 186 25.05 15.09 0.95
C ILE A 186 23.88 15.93 0.44
N ASP A 187 24.17 17.17 0.05
CA ASP A 187 23.20 18.08 -0.54
C ASP A 187 22.57 17.45 -1.80
N GLY A 188 21.24 17.36 -1.79
CA GLY A 188 20.40 16.88 -2.89
C GLY A 188 20.22 15.37 -2.90
N ILE A 189 19.24 14.84 -2.13
CA ILE A 189 17.88 14.41 -2.54
C ILE A 189 17.16 14.10 -1.22
N SER A 190 16.08 14.82 -0.89
CA SER A 190 15.19 14.47 0.24
C SER A 190 13.85 14.02 -0.34
N GLU A 191 13.86 12.89 -1.04
CA GLU A 191 12.64 12.20 -1.47
C GLU A 191 12.30 11.17 -0.40
N PHE A 192 11.50 11.60 0.59
CA PHE A 192 10.74 10.67 1.41
C PHE A 192 9.76 9.93 0.50
N ASP A 193 9.53 8.63 0.75
CA ASP A 193 8.47 7.93 0.05
C ASP A 193 7.10 8.44 0.57
N GLU A 194 6.36 9.20 -0.23
CA GLU A 194 5.00 9.64 0.11
C GLU A 194 4.02 8.44 0.06
N PRO A 195 2.83 8.51 0.67
CA PRO A 195 1.76 7.52 0.45
C PRO A 195 1.44 7.29 -1.05
N GLU A 196 1.78 8.27 -1.88
CA GLU A 196 1.75 8.22 -3.35
C GLU A 196 2.71 7.17 -3.93
N ASP A 197 3.76 6.76 -3.21
CA ASP A 197 4.72 5.73 -3.64
C ASP A 197 4.23 4.29 -3.52
N PHE A 198 3.05 4.08 -2.95
CA PHE A 198 2.37 2.78 -3.02
C PHE A 198 1.10 2.82 -3.86
N THR A 199 0.52 4.00 -4.01
CA THR A 199 -0.83 4.18 -4.54
C THR A 199 -0.84 4.82 -5.91
N GLY A 200 0.24 5.50 -6.31
CA GLY A 200 0.36 6.22 -7.58
C GLY A 200 0.22 5.32 -8.82
N PRO A 201 -0.14 5.91 -9.98
CA PRO A 201 -0.26 5.18 -11.22
C PRO A 201 1.10 4.74 -11.74
N SER A 202 1.22 3.48 -12.20
CA SER A 202 2.40 3.01 -12.93
C SER A 202 2.05 1.87 -13.88
N GLN A 203 2.82 1.76 -14.97
CA GLN A 203 2.81 0.60 -15.86
C GLN A 203 3.67 -0.55 -15.34
N VAL A 204 4.64 -0.29 -14.46
CA VAL A 204 5.61 -1.30 -14.00
C VAL A 204 5.60 -1.39 -12.49
N TRP A 205 5.38 -2.59 -11.96
CA TRP A 205 5.29 -2.83 -10.52
C TRP A 205 6.21 -3.97 -10.10
N ASP A 206 7.04 -3.70 -9.09
CA ASP A 206 7.93 -4.70 -8.49
C ASP A 206 7.44 -5.07 -7.09
N SER A 207 7.31 -6.37 -6.81
CA SER A 207 7.00 -6.82 -5.45
C SER A 207 8.15 -6.55 -4.50
N ILE A 208 7.88 -5.84 -3.41
CA ILE A 208 8.80 -5.65 -2.29
C ILE A 208 8.61 -6.71 -1.21
N THR A 209 7.44 -7.33 -1.09
CA THR A 209 7.25 -8.54 -0.30
C THR A 209 6.79 -9.69 -1.21
N PRO A 210 7.26 -10.94 -0.99
CA PRO A 210 6.99 -12.04 -1.92
C PRO A 210 5.49 -12.27 -2.17
N VAL A 211 5.13 -12.53 -3.42
CA VAL A 211 3.79 -12.95 -3.81
C VAL A 211 3.61 -14.42 -3.45
N VAL A 212 2.59 -14.71 -2.64
CA VAL A 212 2.27 -16.08 -2.21
C VAL A 212 1.22 -16.69 -3.13
N MET A 213 1.58 -17.78 -3.82
CA MET A 213 0.70 -18.43 -4.80
C MET A 213 -0.50 -19.12 -4.14
N ASP A 214 -1.72 -18.84 -4.62
CA ASP A 214 -2.96 -19.47 -4.11
C ASP A 214 -2.98 -20.98 -4.36
N ARG A 215 -2.50 -21.38 -5.54
CA ARG A 215 -2.57 -22.76 -6.04
C ARG A 215 -1.22 -23.45 -5.89
N ARG A 216 -1.24 -24.79 -5.88
CA ARG A 216 -0.03 -25.60 -6.03
C ARG A 216 0.12 -25.99 -7.49
N GLN A 217 1.36 -26.02 -7.96
CA GLN A 217 1.67 -26.63 -9.24
C GLN A 217 1.40 -28.14 -9.13
N ARG A 218 0.47 -28.64 -9.94
CA ARG A 218 0.10 -30.07 -9.97
C ARG A 218 0.98 -30.85 -10.94
N ASN A 219 1.16 -30.34 -12.16
CA ASN A 219 2.02 -30.96 -13.17
C ASN A 219 3.46 -30.46 -13.02
N ARG A 220 4.37 -31.36 -12.63
CA ARG A 220 5.80 -31.06 -12.42
C ARG A 220 6.61 -31.00 -13.73
N GLN A 221 6.02 -31.41 -14.86
CA GLN A 221 6.65 -31.30 -16.18
C GLN A 221 6.58 -29.88 -16.75
N VAL A 222 5.62 -29.06 -16.27
CA VAL A 222 5.55 -27.65 -16.64
C VAL A 222 6.68 -26.91 -15.94
N ASP A 223 7.37 -26.03 -16.66
CA ASP A 223 8.38 -25.18 -16.06
C ASP A 223 7.81 -24.41 -14.87
N ALA A 224 8.57 -24.38 -13.79
CA ALA A 224 8.10 -23.85 -12.52
C ALA A 224 7.83 -22.34 -12.63
N ASP A 225 8.66 -21.62 -13.38
CA ASP A 225 8.57 -20.16 -13.52
C ASP A 225 7.52 -19.79 -14.55
N GLU A 226 7.40 -20.54 -15.65
CA GLU A 226 6.30 -20.40 -16.60
C GLU A 226 4.95 -20.58 -15.91
N TRP A 227 4.80 -21.60 -15.06
CA TRP A 227 3.59 -21.79 -14.27
C TRP A 227 3.34 -20.61 -13.32
N ALA A 228 4.37 -20.09 -12.67
CA ALA A 228 4.25 -18.96 -11.74
C ALA A 228 3.83 -17.67 -12.46
N ARG A 229 4.41 -17.36 -13.63
CA ARG A 229 4.01 -16.21 -14.47
C ARG A 229 2.53 -16.27 -14.86
N LYS A 230 2.05 -17.45 -15.28
CA LYS A 230 0.63 -17.70 -15.57
C LYS A 230 -0.25 -17.49 -14.34
N GLN A 231 0.18 -17.96 -13.16
CA GLN A 231 -0.58 -17.72 -11.92
C GLN A 231 -0.64 -16.24 -11.54
N VAL A 232 0.46 -15.49 -11.69
CA VAL A 232 0.49 -14.05 -11.39
C VAL A 232 -0.43 -13.26 -12.33
N SER A 233 -0.45 -13.60 -13.61
CA SER A 233 -1.37 -13.00 -14.58
C SER A 233 -2.83 -13.20 -14.17
N LEU A 234 -3.19 -14.42 -13.75
CA LEU A 234 -4.51 -14.73 -13.19
C LEU A 234 -4.78 -14.00 -11.85
N LEU A 235 -3.77 -13.75 -11.03
CA LEU A 235 -3.93 -13.00 -9.79
C LEU A 235 -4.23 -11.52 -10.07
N CYS A 236 -3.61 -10.93 -11.10
CA CYS A 236 -3.90 -9.56 -11.51
C CYS A 236 -5.36 -9.41 -11.96
N THR A 237 -5.84 -10.29 -12.85
CA THR A 237 -7.22 -10.22 -13.34
C THR A 237 -8.25 -10.44 -12.23
N LYS A 238 -7.97 -11.35 -11.28
CA LYS A 238 -8.82 -11.56 -10.09
C LYS A 238 -8.99 -10.33 -9.21
N ILE A 239 -8.03 -9.40 -9.20
CA ILE A 239 -8.12 -8.16 -8.42
C ILE A 239 -8.56 -6.96 -9.26
N GLY A 240 -9.20 -7.22 -10.42
CA GLY A 240 -9.79 -6.18 -11.28
C GLY A 240 -8.80 -5.50 -12.23
N LEU A 241 -7.54 -5.95 -12.28
CA LEU A 241 -6.53 -5.36 -13.15
C LEU A 241 -6.60 -5.92 -14.58
N PRO A 242 -6.12 -5.14 -15.58
CA PRO A 242 -5.84 -5.72 -16.89
C PRO A 242 -4.86 -6.89 -16.77
N GLU A 243 -4.89 -7.78 -17.75
CA GLU A 243 -3.83 -8.78 -17.89
C GLU A 243 -2.49 -8.05 -18.16
N PRO A 244 -1.42 -8.37 -17.41
CA PRO A 244 -0.11 -7.78 -17.67
C PRO A 244 0.45 -8.25 -19.02
N GLU A 245 1.11 -7.35 -19.76
CA GLU A 245 1.82 -7.69 -21.00
C GLU A 245 3.03 -8.57 -20.73
N GLN A 246 3.68 -8.36 -19.58
CA GLN A 246 4.82 -9.16 -19.16
C GLN A 246 4.77 -9.41 -17.66
N VAL A 247 5.09 -10.65 -17.28
CA VAL A 247 5.37 -11.03 -15.90
C VAL A 247 6.75 -11.67 -15.82
N LEU A 248 7.62 -11.10 -15.00
CA LEU A 248 8.86 -11.74 -14.58
C LEU A 248 8.68 -12.29 -13.16
N VAL A 249 9.32 -13.42 -12.88
CA VAL A 249 9.31 -14.06 -11.56
C VAL A 249 10.72 -14.49 -11.19
N ASP A 250 11.09 -14.36 -9.92
CA ASP A 250 12.36 -14.85 -9.38
C ASP A 250 12.25 -15.05 -7.86
N SER A 251 13.22 -15.77 -7.27
CA SER A 251 13.47 -15.81 -5.83
C SER A 251 14.19 -14.56 -5.30
N VAL A 252 14.87 -13.81 -6.17
CA VAL A 252 15.52 -12.52 -5.88
C VAL A 252 14.58 -11.37 -6.26
N PRO A 253 14.48 -10.29 -5.45
CA PRO A 253 13.61 -9.18 -5.78
C PRO A 253 14.10 -8.36 -6.97
N PHE A 254 13.15 -7.88 -7.78
CA PHE A 254 13.39 -6.90 -8.85
C PHE A 254 13.49 -5.46 -8.31
N HIS A 255 12.81 -5.17 -7.18
CA HIS A 255 12.90 -3.88 -6.50
C HIS A 255 14.19 -3.79 -5.67
N PRO A 256 15.05 -2.79 -5.90
CA PRO A 256 16.23 -2.55 -5.08
C PRO A 256 15.87 -2.41 -3.59
N GLY A 257 16.73 -2.93 -2.72
CA GLY A 257 16.53 -2.81 -1.26
C GLY A 257 15.55 -3.80 -0.63
N SER A 258 14.79 -4.57 -1.42
CA SER A 258 14.02 -5.71 -0.88
C SER A 258 14.95 -6.90 -0.56
N LEU A 259 14.40 -7.97 0.00
CA LEU A 259 15.12 -9.18 0.43
C LEU A 259 14.75 -10.37 -0.46
N ALA A 260 15.64 -11.36 -0.62
CA ALA A 260 15.30 -12.61 -1.31
C ALA A 260 14.19 -13.39 -0.59
N VAL A 261 13.38 -14.16 -1.32
CA VAL A 261 12.25 -14.96 -0.81
C VAL A 261 12.62 -15.77 0.44
N LYS A 262 13.80 -16.41 0.44
CA LYS A 262 14.27 -17.26 1.55
C LYS A 262 14.42 -16.52 2.90
N ARG A 263 14.47 -15.19 2.88
CA ARG A 263 14.57 -14.33 4.07
C ARG A 263 13.20 -14.07 4.70
N PHE A 264 12.11 -14.32 3.98
CA PHE A 264 10.75 -14.16 4.47
C PHE A 264 10.22 -15.46 5.09
N PRO A 265 9.47 -15.39 6.22
CA PRO A 265 8.86 -16.58 6.82
C PRO A 265 7.90 -17.31 5.87
N PRO A 266 8.08 -18.61 5.61
CA PRO A 266 7.21 -19.33 4.68
C PRO A 266 5.78 -19.45 5.24
N ILE A 267 4.78 -19.33 4.37
CA ILE A 267 3.39 -19.66 4.74
C ILE A 267 3.22 -21.18 4.75
N ARG A 268 3.16 -21.74 5.96
CA ARG A 268 2.95 -23.18 6.19
C ARG A 268 1.51 -23.59 5.96
N LEU A 269 1.33 -24.80 5.44
CA LEU A 269 0.05 -25.46 5.20
C LEU A 269 -0.18 -26.53 6.26
N LYS A 270 -1.43 -26.97 6.39
CA LYS A 270 -1.84 -27.97 7.40
C LYS A 270 -1.07 -29.29 7.25
N ASP A 271 -0.63 -29.61 6.04
CA ASP A 271 0.19 -30.79 5.72
C ASP A 271 1.70 -30.57 5.93
N GLY A 272 2.11 -29.49 6.58
CA GLY A 272 3.52 -29.15 6.85
C GLY A 272 4.29 -28.54 5.67
N SER A 273 3.77 -28.66 4.45
CA SER A 273 4.36 -28.03 3.27
C SER A 273 4.22 -26.50 3.30
N SER A 274 4.98 -25.79 2.46
CA SER A 274 4.87 -24.33 2.34
C SER A 274 4.21 -23.93 1.03
N ARG A 275 3.46 -22.81 1.05
CA ARG A 275 3.04 -22.13 -0.18
C ARG A 275 4.29 -21.67 -0.94
N ARG A 276 4.25 -21.78 -2.27
CA ARG A 276 5.29 -21.19 -3.11
C ARG A 276 5.21 -19.67 -3.02
N MET A 277 6.36 -19.03 -2.88
CA MET A 277 6.51 -17.59 -2.87
C MET A 277 7.56 -17.19 -3.91
N VAL A 278 7.32 -16.09 -4.62
CA VAL A 278 8.26 -15.51 -5.61
C VAL A 278 8.17 -13.99 -5.53
N HIS A 279 9.23 -13.29 -5.91
CA HIS A 279 9.11 -11.90 -6.33
C HIS A 279 8.62 -11.85 -7.77
N VAL A 280 7.93 -10.76 -8.09
CA VAL A 280 7.36 -10.52 -9.41
C VAL A 280 7.71 -9.10 -9.87
N ARG A 281 7.88 -8.96 -11.19
CA ARG A 281 7.71 -7.70 -11.91
C ARG A 281 6.52 -7.85 -12.85
N CYS A 282 5.53 -6.98 -12.71
CA CYS A 282 4.39 -6.91 -13.63
C CYS A 282 4.54 -5.67 -14.51
N VAL A 283 4.40 -5.84 -15.83
CA VAL A 283 4.36 -4.76 -16.81
C VAL A 283 2.98 -4.74 -17.44
N PHE A 284 2.31 -3.60 -17.39
CA PHE A 284 0.98 -3.38 -17.92
C PHE A 284 1.03 -2.40 -19.10
N ARG A 285 0.18 -2.63 -20.10
CA ARG A 285 0.03 -1.74 -21.24
C ARG A 285 -0.44 -0.34 -20.84
N ARG A 286 -1.33 -0.26 -19.86
CA ARG A 286 -1.93 0.99 -19.36
C ARG A 286 -1.50 1.27 -17.92
N MET A 287 -1.61 2.53 -17.51
CA MET A 287 -1.38 2.91 -16.13
C MET A 287 -2.34 2.15 -15.19
N VAL A 288 -1.76 1.56 -14.14
CA VAL A 288 -2.49 0.90 -13.06
C VAL A 288 -2.32 1.72 -11.78
N GLN A 289 -3.42 2.08 -11.13
CA GLN A 289 -3.42 2.75 -9.83
C GLN A 289 -3.29 1.71 -8.71
N GLY A 290 -2.36 1.94 -7.79
CA GLY A 290 -2.20 1.14 -6.59
C GLY A 290 -3.30 1.35 -5.54
N PRO A 291 -3.15 0.70 -4.37
CA PRO A 291 -2.05 -0.21 -4.02
C PRO A 291 -2.16 -1.56 -4.71
N LEU A 292 -1.01 -2.12 -5.11
CA LEU A 292 -0.91 -3.44 -5.73
C LEU A 292 -0.50 -4.51 -4.70
N LEU A 293 -1.48 -5.31 -4.27
CA LEU A 293 -1.31 -6.43 -3.33
C LEU A 293 -1.74 -7.75 -3.99
N LEU A 294 -0.80 -8.68 -4.20
CA LEU A 294 -1.04 -9.90 -4.98
C LEU A 294 -0.94 -11.20 -4.15
N GLY A 295 -1.71 -12.21 -4.56
CA GLY A 295 -1.64 -13.56 -4.01
C GLY A 295 -2.40 -13.78 -2.71
N SER A 296 -2.28 -14.99 -2.16
CA SER A 296 -3.01 -15.45 -0.96
C SER A 296 -2.54 -14.80 0.34
N GLY A 297 -1.35 -14.18 0.32
CA GLY A 297 -0.79 -13.45 1.45
C GLY A 297 -1.14 -11.95 1.49
N ARG A 298 -1.88 -11.45 0.50
CA ARG A 298 -2.17 -10.01 0.30
C ARG A 298 -2.80 -9.26 1.47
N PHE A 299 -3.49 -9.97 2.35
CA PHE A 299 -4.11 -9.40 3.55
C PHE A 299 -3.22 -9.44 4.81
N ARG A 300 -1.98 -9.97 4.70
CA ARG A 300 -1.11 -10.28 5.84
C ARG A 300 0.35 -9.86 5.61
N GLY A 301 0.57 -8.75 4.90
CA GLY A 301 1.91 -8.18 4.66
C GLY A 301 2.69 -8.78 3.48
N TYR A 302 2.13 -9.74 2.75
CA TYR A 302 2.76 -10.34 1.57
C TYR A 302 2.20 -9.81 0.25
N GLY A 303 2.97 -9.96 -0.82
CA GLY A 303 2.59 -9.58 -2.18
C GLY A 303 2.44 -8.09 -2.42
N LEU A 304 2.98 -7.25 -1.53
CA LEU A 304 3.01 -5.80 -1.71
C LEU A 304 4.00 -5.44 -2.81
N CYS A 305 3.56 -4.62 -3.75
CA CYS A 305 4.38 -4.10 -4.83
C CYS A 305 4.51 -2.58 -4.75
N LYS A 306 5.67 -2.07 -5.18
CA LYS A 306 5.90 -0.64 -5.39
C LYS A 306 5.90 -0.34 -6.90
N PRO A 307 5.37 0.82 -7.32
CA PRO A 307 5.46 1.30 -8.68
C PRO A 307 6.92 1.60 -9.01
N ARG A 308 7.29 1.41 -10.28
CA ARG A 308 8.50 1.98 -10.86
C ARG A 308 8.09 3.27 -11.57
N LYS A 309 8.75 4.37 -11.20
CA LYS A 309 8.68 5.63 -11.93
C LYS A 309 9.64 5.56 -13.12
#